data_AF-A0A7Y2ZEI7-F1
#
_entry.id   AF-A0A7Y2ZEI7-F1
#
_cell.length_a   1.000
_cell.length_b   1.000
_cell.length_c   1.000
_cell.angle_alpha   90.00
_cell.angle_beta   90.00
_cell.angle_gamma   90.00
#
_symmetry.space_group_name_H-M   'P 1'
#
loop_
_entity.id
_entity.type
_entity.pdbx_description
1 polymer ?
#
loop_
_entity_poly.entity_id
_entity_poly.type
_entity_poly.pdbx_seq_one_letter_code
_entity_poly.pdbx_strand_id
1 'polypeptide(L)'
;MRLGHLLLRFWLGFGGGVGLGLVAFRFAIFDPRLPYSQVVTVGSLLAAVLALRRGGAPGIATFVAVGFTAWQFWIAHALPWNQTVSHVLFSGTLAAGILLIAELYQALHERGIRIGKFLLLGPALAGVYLAATPALTLWTVSTSSVLRDLLANMFLGVVIGDGIAFGVEMIDLVLDRPQAHGAGAPSPARK
;
A
#
# COMPACT_ATOMS: atom_id res chain seq x y z
N MET A 1 -21.79 -0.99 3.17
CA MET A 1 -20.98 -2.19 2.84
C MET A 1 -20.76 -3.00 4.11
N ARG A 2 -20.73 -4.34 4.06
CA ARG A 2 -20.53 -5.16 5.29
C ARG A 2 -19.07 -5.11 5.72
N LEU A 3 -18.80 -4.77 6.98
CA LEU A 3 -17.48 -4.69 7.61
C LEU A 3 -16.58 -5.90 7.28
N GLY A 4 -17.16 -7.10 7.17
CA GLY A 4 -16.44 -8.32 6.81
C GLY A 4 -15.70 -8.25 5.46
N HIS A 5 -16.26 -7.61 4.43
CA HIS A 5 -15.59 -7.49 3.13
C HIS A 5 -14.37 -6.56 3.19
N LEU A 6 -14.46 -5.51 4.00
CA LEU A 6 -13.37 -4.57 4.22
C LEU A 6 -12.20 -5.26 4.94
N LEU A 7 -12.50 -5.97 6.04
CA LEU A 7 -11.50 -6.73 6.78
C LEU A 7 -10.83 -7.80 5.92
N LEU A 8 -11.60 -8.48 5.07
CA LEU A 8 -11.07 -9.50 4.18
C LEU A 8 -10.10 -8.91 3.14
N ARG A 9 -10.44 -7.75 2.55
CA ARG A 9 -9.55 -7.02 1.64
C ARG A 9 -8.27 -6.56 2.33
N PHE A 10 -8.39 -6.06 3.55
CA PHE A 10 -7.24 -5.67 4.35
C PHE A 10 -6.32 -6.85 4.64
N TRP A 11 -6.84 -7.94 5.21
CA TRP A 11 -6.02 -9.08 5.64
C TRP A 11 -5.39 -9.83 4.47
N LEU A 12 -6.07 -9.97 3.34
CA LEU A 12 -5.48 -10.60 2.15
C LEU A 12 -4.48 -9.70 1.45
N GLY A 13 -4.74 -8.39 1.36
CA GLY A 13 -3.76 -7.41 0.91
C GLY A 13 -2.51 -7.48 1.79
N PHE A 14 -2.67 -7.28 3.09
CA PHE A 14 -1.59 -7.34 4.08
C PHE A 14 -0.83 -8.68 4.03
N GLY A 15 -1.55 -9.80 3.97
CA GLY A 15 -0.97 -11.13 3.84
C GLY A 15 -0.13 -11.31 2.57
N GLY A 16 -0.54 -10.73 1.44
CA GLY A 16 0.24 -10.72 0.21
C GLY A 16 1.56 -9.95 0.33
N GLY A 17 1.54 -8.78 0.96
CA GLY A 17 2.75 -8.00 1.23
C GLY A 17 3.70 -8.67 2.22
N VAL A 18 3.17 -9.21 3.33
CA VAL A 18 3.97 -10.00 4.29
C VAL A 18 4.53 -11.25 3.64
N GLY A 19 3.74 -11.95 2.82
CA GLY A 19 4.16 -13.15 2.09
C GLY A 19 5.33 -12.86 1.13
N LEU A 20 5.22 -11.86 0.26
CA LEU A 20 6.34 -11.46 -0.60
C LEU A 20 7.53 -10.93 0.20
N GLY A 21 7.29 -10.19 1.28
CA GLY A 21 8.34 -9.76 2.20
C GLY A 21 9.12 -10.91 2.83
N LEU A 22 8.43 -11.97 3.24
CA LEU A 22 9.05 -13.20 3.77
C LEU A 22 9.86 -13.92 2.70
N VAL A 23 9.40 -13.96 1.45
CA VAL A 23 10.17 -14.55 0.35
C VAL A 23 11.44 -13.74 0.07
N ALA A 24 11.34 -12.41 0.03
CA ALA A 24 12.45 -11.53 -0.30
C ALA A 24 13.47 -11.36 0.84
N PHE A 25 12.99 -11.22 2.09
CA PHE A 25 13.81 -10.80 3.23
C PHE A 25 13.73 -11.77 4.42
N ARG A 26 12.95 -12.84 4.34
CA ARG A 26 12.75 -13.81 5.44
C ARG A 26 12.23 -13.12 6.70
N PHE A 27 12.58 -13.62 7.89
CA PHE A 27 12.17 -13.06 9.17
C PHE A 27 12.76 -11.66 9.48
N ALA A 28 13.65 -11.13 8.63
CA ALA A 28 14.23 -9.79 8.81
C ALA A 28 13.18 -8.68 8.73
N ILE A 29 11.99 -8.93 8.14
CA ILE A 29 10.88 -7.99 8.10
C ILE A 29 10.28 -7.70 9.49
N PHE A 30 10.56 -8.53 10.50
CA PHE A 30 10.07 -8.35 11.87
C PHE A 30 11.12 -7.73 12.80
N ASP A 31 12.34 -7.52 12.33
CA ASP A 31 13.37 -6.83 13.12
C ASP A 31 13.20 -5.31 12.93
N PRO A 32 12.75 -4.57 13.97
CA PRO A 32 12.52 -3.13 13.87
C PRO A 32 13.81 -2.32 13.67
N ARG A 33 14.99 -2.94 13.83
CA ARG A 33 16.29 -2.31 13.59
C ARG A 33 16.68 -2.33 12.12
N LEU A 34 16.03 -3.16 11.32
CA LEU A 34 16.32 -3.31 9.90
C LEU A 34 15.34 -2.48 9.05
N PRO A 35 15.81 -1.97 7.90
CA PRO A 35 14.96 -1.18 6.99
C PRO A 35 13.78 -2.01 6.43
N TYR A 36 13.89 -3.34 6.44
CA TYR A 36 12.85 -4.27 5.97
C TYR A 36 11.61 -4.30 6.85
N SER A 37 11.68 -3.78 8.09
CA SER A 37 10.49 -3.58 8.94
C SER A 37 9.45 -2.65 8.32
N GLN A 38 9.85 -1.81 7.36
CA GLN A 38 8.95 -0.99 6.58
C GLN A 38 7.96 -1.81 5.75
N VAL A 39 8.27 -3.06 5.41
CA VAL A 39 7.33 -3.95 4.73
C VAL A 39 6.07 -4.15 5.56
N VAL A 40 6.21 -4.31 6.88
CA VAL A 40 5.07 -4.51 7.77
C VAL A 40 4.32 -3.20 7.96
N THR A 41 5.01 -2.10 8.24
CA THR A 41 4.35 -0.82 8.59
C THR A 41 3.74 -0.13 7.37
N VAL A 42 4.51 0.06 6.29
CA VAL A 42 4.04 0.67 5.05
C VAL A 42 3.11 -0.27 4.28
N GLY A 43 3.35 -1.58 4.32
CA GLY A 43 2.43 -2.57 3.76
C GLY A 43 1.06 -2.58 4.47
N SER A 44 1.04 -2.47 5.80
CA SER A 44 -0.22 -2.32 6.56
C SER A 44 -0.97 -1.05 6.16
N LEU A 45 -0.25 0.07 6.03
CA LEU A 45 -0.83 1.34 5.61
C LEU A 45 -1.44 1.24 4.21
N LEU A 46 -0.68 0.72 3.24
CA LEU A 46 -1.16 0.54 1.87
C LEU A 46 -2.36 -0.40 1.80
N ALA A 47 -2.33 -1.52 2.52
CA ALA A 47 -3.46 -2.45 2.60
C ALA A 47 -4.72 -1.79 3.17
N ALA A 48 -4.57 -1.02 4.25
CA ALA A 48 -5.67 -0.29 4.89
C ALA A 48 -6.27 0.75 3.93
N VAL A 49 -5.44 1.57 3.30
CA VAL A 49 -5.88 2.61 2.37
C VAL A 49 -6.59 1.99 1.16
N LEU A 50 -6.01 0.95 0.54
CA LEU A 50 -6.66 0.25 -0.59
C LEU A 50 -7.99 -0.40 -0.18
N ALA A 51 -8.03 -1.08 0.97
CA ALA A 51 -9.25 -1.72 1.46
C ALA A 51 -10.36 -0.69 1.76
N LEU A 52 -10.02 0.44 2.39
CA LEU A 52 -10.95 1.54 2.68
C LEU A 52 -11.45 2.23 1.42
N ARG A 53 -10.55 2.50 0.46
CA ARG A 53 -10.90 3.10 -0.83
C ARG A 53 -11.85 2.21 -1.62
N ARG A 54 -11.50 0.93 -1.80
CA ARG A 54 -12.37 -0.08 -2.41
C ARG A 54 -13.65 -0.32 -1.62
N GLY A 55 -13.62 -0.08 -0.32
CA GLY A 55 -14.74 -0.17 0.60
C GLY A 55 -15.75 0.98 0.52
N GLY A 56 -15.48 2.00 -0.31
CA GLY A 56 -16.33 3.19 -0.42
C GLY A 56 -16.18 4.17 0.76
N ALA A 57 -15.06 4.11 1.50
CA ALA A 57 -14.76 5.00 2.61
C ALA A 57 -13.52 5.88 2.34
N PRO A 58 -13.52 6.70 1.28
CA PRO A 58 -12.35 7.48 0.87
C PRO A 58 -11.91 8.50 1.94
N GLY A 59 -12.86 9.11 2.65
CA GLY A 59 -12.55 10.04 3.75
C GLY A 59 -11.76 9.36 4.86
N ILE A 60 -12.15 8.15 5.28
CA ILE A 60 -11.44 7.38 6.31
C ILE A 60 -10.05 6.98 5.81
N ALA A 61 -9.91 6.59 4.54
CA ALA A 61 -8.61 6.28 3.95
C ALA A 61 -7.63 7.48 4.02
N THR A 62 -8.13 8.69 3.73
CA THR A 62 -7.35 9.92 3.87
C THR A 62 -6.99 10.20 5.32
N PHE A 63 -7.93 10.05 6.25
CA PHE A 63 -7.65 10.19 7.69
C PHE A 63 -6.59 9.20 8.19
N VAL A 64 -6.61 7.95 7.72
CA VAL A 64 -5.59 6.94 8.07
C VAL A 64 -4.21 7.34 7.54
N ALA A 65 -4.13 7.83 6.30
CA ALA A 65 -2.87 8.30 5.72
C ALA A 65 -2.31 9.53 6.44
N VAL A 66 -3.15 10.53 6.75
CA VAL A 66 -2.76 11.72 7.52
C VAL A 66 -2.38 11.34 8.95
N GLY A 67 -3.17 10.47 9.59
CA GLY A 67 -2.92 9.96 10.94
C GLY A 67 -1.59 9.22 11.04
N PHE A 68 -1.20 8.46 10.00
CA PHE A 68 0.13 7.86 9.92
C PHE A 68 1.24 8.91 9.95
N THR A 69 1.15 9.97 9.15
CA THR A 69 2.15 11.05 9.16
C THR A 69 2.20 11.77 10.51
N ALA A 70 1.05 12.04 11.13
CA ALA A 70 0.98 12.66 12.46
C ALA A 70 1.58 11.74 13.55
N TRP A 71 1.34 10.44 13.45
CA TRP A 71 1.94 9.44 14.33
C TRP A 71 3.46 9.37 14.17
N GLN A 72 3.96 9.40 12.93
CA GLN A 72 5.40 9.45 12.66
C GLN A 72 6.04 10.73 13.21
N PHE A 73 5.35 11.88 13.10
CA PHE A 73 5.77 13.12 13.75
C PHE A 73 5.90 12.96 15.27
N TRP A 74 4.90 12.35 15.91
CA TRP A 74 4.93 12.11 17.35
C TRP A 74 6.11 11.23 17.76
N ILE A 75 6.35 10.10 17.08
CA ILE A 75 7.51 9.23 17.37
C ILE A 75 8.83 9.98 17.15
N ALA A 76 8.92 10.72 16.05
CA ALA A 76 10.13 11.42 15.66
C ALA A 76 10.42 12.67 16.52
N HIS A 77 9.49 13.11 17.38
CA HIS A 77 9.70 14.27 18.25
C HIS A 77 10.87 14.06 19.23
N ALA A 78 11.19 12.80 19.55
CA ALA A 78 12.28 12.44 20.45
C ALA A 78 13.66 12.51 19.78
N LEU A 79 13.71 12.72 18.46
CA LEU A 79 14.94 12.83 17.68
C LEU A 79 15.39 14.31 17.56
N PRO A 80 16.65 14.56 17.16
CA PRO A 80 17.09 15.88 16.75
C PRO A 80 16.19 16.47 15.65
N TRP A 81 15.92 17.78 15.72
CA TRP A 81 14.96 18.47 14.83
C TRP A 81 15.17 18.20 13.33
N ASN A 82 16.42 18.17 12.87
CA ASN A 82 16.75 17.87 11.48
C ASN A 82 16.32 16.46 11.06
N GLN A 83 16.50 15.46 11.93
CA GLN A 83 16.04 14.10 11.70
C GLN A 83 14.51 14.01 11.77
N THR A 84 13.89 14.70 12.74
CA THR A 84 12.42 14.78 12.86
C THR A 84 11.79 15.28 11.55
N VAL A 85 12.29 16.40 11.01
CA VAL A 85 11.78 16.98 9.77
C VAL A 85 11.97 16.01 8.59
N SER A 86 13.15 15.40 8.45
CA SER A 86 13.42 14.40 7.41
C SER A 86 12.45 13.21 7.47
N HIS A 87 12.21 12.66 8.66
CA HIS A 87 11.29 11.53 8.85
C HIS A 87 9.83 11.91 8.54
N VAL A 88 9.41 13.12 8.93
CA VAL A 88 8.06 13.62 8.69
C VAL A 88 7.82 13.90 7.22
N LEU A 89 8.80 14.49 6.52
CA LEU A 89 8.73 14.69 5.08
C LEU A 89 8.67 13.36 4.34
N PHE A 90 9.54 12.41 4.70
CA PHE A 90 9.54 11.08 4.09
C PHE A 90 8.20 10.35 4.28
N SER A 91 7.71 10.29 5.52
CA SER A 91 6.43 9.63 5.84
C SER A 91 5.24 10.34 5.20
N GLY A 92 5.25 11.68 5.15
CA GLY A 92 4.23 12.48 4.48
C GLY A 92 4.18 12.24 2.97
N THR A 93 5.33 12.22 2.30
CA THR A 93 5.44 11.88 0.88
C THR A 93 4.98 10.46 0.61
N LEU A 94 5.36 9.49 1.45
CA LEU A 94 4.86 8.11 1.33
C LEU A 94 3.34 8.03 1.48
N ALA A 95 2.77 8.67 2.50
CA ALA A 95 1.33 8.67 2.73
C ALA A 95 0.56 9.28 1.55
N ALA A 96 1.04 10.41 1.02
CA ALA A 96 0.47 11.06 -0.16
C ALA A 96 0.58 10.18 -1.41
N GLY A 97 1.74 9.55 -1.63
CA GLY A 97 1.95 8.64 -2.75
C GLY A 97 1.08 7.39 -2.65
N ILE A 98 0.90 6.81 -1.47
CA ILE A 98 -0.01 5.69 -1.22
C ILE A 98 -1.47 6.07 -1.54
N LEU A 99 -1.90 7.27 -1.14
CA LEU A 99 -3.23 7.75 -1.51
C LEU A 99 -3.38 7.86 -3.02
N LEU A 100 -2.41 8.47 -3.72
CA LEU A 100 -2.42 8.59 -5.17
C LEU A 100 -2.47 7.22 -5.87
N ILE A 101 -1.69 6.25 -5.36
CA ILE A 101 -1.68 4.87 -5.86
C ILE A 101 -3.03 4.20 -5.64
N ALA A 102 -3.69 4.45 -4.51
CA ALA A 102 -5.01 3.91 -4.24
C ALA A 102 -6.09 4.51 -5.15
N GLU A 103 -5.98 5.81 -5.48
CA GLU A 103 -6.85 6.45 -6.50
C GLU A 103 -6.60 5.85 -7.88
N LEU A 104 -5.34 5.63 -8.26
CA LEU A 104 -4.99 4.98 -9.52
C LEU A 104 -5.57 3.56 -9.59
N TYR A 105 -5.43 2.77 -8.52
CA TYR A 105 -6.01 1.43 -8.43
C TYR A 105 -7.54 1.45 -8.59
N GLN A 106 -8.21 2.38 -7.92
CA GLN A 106 -9.65 2.57 -8.02
C GLN A 106 -10.07 2.96 -9.44
N ALA A 107 -9.38 3.91 -10.06
CA ALA A 107 -9.65 4.35 -11.44
C ALA A 107 -9.46 3.21 -12.46
N LEU A 108 -8.42 2.38 -12.30
CA LEU A 108 -8.21 1.21 -13.15
C LEU A 108 -9.34 0.19 -12.99
N HIS A 109 -9.81 -0.02 -11.76
CA HIS A 109 -10.94 -0.90 -11.49
C HIS A 109 -12.25 -0.38 -12.12
N GLU A 110 -12.54 0.91 -11.99
CA GLU A 110 -13.74 1.54 -12.58
C GLU A 110 -13.74 1.47 -14.11
N ARG A 111 -12.56 1.46 -14.75
CA ARG A 111 -12.39 1.20 -16.19
C ARG A 111 -12.56 -0.27 -16.58
N GLY A 112 -12.90 -1.15 -15.63
CA GLY A 112 -13.12 -2.57 -15.86
C GLY A 112 -11.85 -3.42 -15.89
N ILE A 113 -10.69 -2.88 -15.52
CA ILE A 113 -9.45 -3.65 -15.45
C ILE A 113 -9.47 -4.52 -14.19
N ARG A 114 -9.72 -5.82 -14.40
CA ARG A 114 -9.86 -6.78 -13.30
C ARG A 114 -8.52 -7.32 -12.80
N ILE A 115 -7.58 -7.58 -13.71
CA ILE A 115 -6.31 -8.26 -13.45
C ILE A 115 -5.13 -7.39 -13.91
N GLY A 116 -3.99 -7.53 -13.23
CA GLY A 116 -2.70 -6.95 -13.64
C GLY A 116 -2.46 -5.54 -13.10
N LYS A 117 -3.29 -5.05 -12.16
CA LYS A 117 -3.07 -3.76 -11.51
C LYS A 117 -1.82 -3.81 -10.64
N PHE A 118 -1.55 -4.96 -10.01
CA PHE A 118 -0.36 -5.13 -9.19
C PHE A 118 0.94 -4.79 -9.93
N LEU A 119 1.06 -5.17 -11.21
CA LEU A 119 2.22 -4.87 -12.07
C LEU A 119 2.48 -3.36 -12.26
N LEU A 120 1.47 -2.53 -12.06
CA LEU A 120 1.59 -1.06 -12.09
C LEU A 120 1.84 -0.50 -10.69
N LEU A 121 1.26 -1.12 -9.65
CA LEU A 121 1.32 -0.64 -8.28
C LEU A 121 2.71 -0.83 -7.64
N GLY A 122 3.41 -1.94 -7.90
CA GLY A 122 4.79 -2.13 -7.45
C GLY A 122 5.72 -1.02 -7.95
N PRO A 123 5.86 -0.80 -9.27
CA PRO A 123 6.66 0.28 -9.82
C PRO A 123 6.21 1.68 -9.38
N ALA A 124 4.90 1.91 -9.25
CA ALA A 124 4.38 3.19 -8.75
C ALA A 124 4.84 3.45 -7.31
N LEU A 125 4.74 2.45 -6.42
CA LEU A 125 5.19 2.59 -5.05
C LEU A 125 6.72 2.73 -4.96
N ALA A 126 7.47 2.01 -5.80
CA ALA A 126 8.90 2.19 -5.94
C ALA A 126 9.27 3.63 -6.35
N GLY A 127 8.50 4.23 -7.27
CA GLY A 127 8.62 5.64 -7.64
C GLY A 127 8.36 6.59 -6.48
N VAL A 128 7.34 6.32 -5.65
CA VAL A 128 7.08 7.10 -4.43
C VAL A 128 8.23 7.00 -3.45
N TYR A 129 8.77 5.79 -3.23
CA TYR A 129 9.95 5.59 -2.38
C TYR A 129 11.16 6.36 -2.90
N LEU A 130 11.43 6.30 -4.21
CA LEU A 130 12.50 7.07 -4.83
C LEU A 130 12.30 8.58 -4.66
N ALA A 131 11.08 9.07 -4.85
CA ALA A 131 10.74 10.49 -4.67
C ALA A 131 10.84 10.94 -3.21
N ALA A 132 10.54 10.06 -2.25
CA ALA A 132 10.61 10.35 -0.82
C ALA A 132 12.05 10.25 -0.28
N THR A 133 12.91 9.40 -0.87
CA THR A 133 14.26 9.10 -0.37
C THR A 133 15.13 10.35 -0.16
N PRO A 134 15.13 11.37 -1.04
CA PRO A 134 15.88 12.61 -0.80
C PRO A 134 15.58 13.29 0.54
N ALA A 135 14.35 13.14 1.07
CA ALA A 135 13.99 13.70 2.37
C ALA A 135 14.81 13.10 3.52
N LEU A 136 15.24 11.85 3.40
CA LEU A 136 16.11 11.17 4.38
C LEU A 136 17.58 11.58 4.25
N THR A 137 17.99 12.11 3.09
CA THR A 137 19.39 12.46 2.79
C THR A 137 19.65 13.96 2.80
N LEU A 138 18.66 14.79 3.15
CA LEU A 138 18.77 16.26 3.21
C LEU A 138 19.95 16.76 4.06
N TRP A 139 20.48 15.92 4.96
CA TRP A 139 21.53 16.28 5.92
C TRP A 139 22.73 15.32 5.93
N THR A 140 22.81 14.36 5.01
CA THR A 140 23.87 13.34 4.99
C THR A 140 24.52 13.28 3.60
N VAL A 141 25.73 13.82 3.49
CA VAL A 141 26.47 13.92 2.23
C VAL A 141 27.53 12.80 2.17
N SER A 142 27.11 11.63 1.69
CA SER A 142 28.03 10.63 1.14
C SER A 142 27.39 9.96 -0.07
N THR A 143 28.00 10.11 -1.24
CA THR A 143 27.44 9.67 -2.53
C THR A 143 27.34 8.15 -2.64
N SER A 144 28.18 7.38 -1.94
CA SER A 144 28.18 5.91 -2.03
C SER A 144 27.05 5.25 -1.23
N SER A 145 26.57 5.88 -0.15
CA SER A 145 25.40 5.38 0.61
C SER A 145 24.09 5.73 -0.08
N VAL A 146 24.00 6.91 -0.71
CA VAL A 146 22.76 7.39 -1.36
C VAL A 146 22.26 6.44 -2.44
N LEU A 147 23.13 5.95 -3.34
CA LEU A 147 22.70 5.03 -4.40
C LEU A 147 22.19 3.70 -3.83
N ARG A 148 22.87 3.17 -2.81
CA ARG A 148 22.46 1.93 -2.15
C ARG A 148 21.11 2.09 -1.46
N ASP A 149 20.90 3.20 -0.77
CA ASP A 149 19.66 3.50 -0.05
C ASP A 149 18.50 3.72 -1.02
N LEU A 150 18.74 4.39 -2.15
CA LEU A 150 17.78 4.55 -3.24
C LEU A 150 17.35 3.20 -3.82
N LEU A 151 18.32 2.33 -4.14
CA LEU A 151 18.02 1.00 -4.69
C LEU A 151 17.28 0.12 -3.67
N ALA A 152 17.66 0.19 -2.40
CA ALA A 152 16.99 -0.55 -1.33
C ALA A 152 15.53 -0.09 -1.15
N ASN A 153 15.29 1.23 -1.13
CA ASN A 153 13.95 1.81 -1.02
C ASN A 153 13.10 1.53 -2.26
N MET A 154 13.69 1.57 -3.46
CA MET A 154 13.01 1.20 -4.70
C MET A 154 12.58 -0.27 -4.66
N PHE A 155 13.48 -1.17 -4.27
CA PHE A 155 13.18 -2.60 -4.17
C PHE A 155 12.12 -2.89 -3.10
N LEU A 156 12.18 -2.21 -1.94
CA LEU A 156 11.13 -2.26 -0.92
C LEU A 156 9.78 -1.82 -1.49
N GLY A 157 9.74 -0.71 -2.23
CA GLY A 157 8.52 -0.22 -2.87
C GLY A 157 7.92 -1.23 -3.84
N VAL A 158 8.74 -1.90 -4.67
CA VAL A 158 8.26 -2.97 -5.56
C VAL A 158 7.66 -4.13 -4.76
N VAL A 159 8.41 -4.65 -3.77
CA VAL A 159 7.98 -5.82 -2.97
C VAL A 159 6.67 -5.53 -2.23
N ILE A 160 6.55 -4.35 -1.61
CA ILE A 160 5.35 -3.94 -0.89
C ILE A 160 4.20 -3.72 -1.87
N GLY A 161 4.43 -2.95 -2.93
CA GLY A 161 3.39 -2.57 -3.88
C GLY A 161 2.81 -3.79 -4.60
N ASP A 162 3.65 -4.67 -5.14
CA ASP A 162 3.22 -5.88 -5.83
C ASP A 162 2.50 -6.84 -4.87
N GLY A 163 3.05 -7.06 -3.68
CA GLY A 163 2.50 -8.04 -2.73
C GLY A 163 1.13 -7.62 -2.21
N ILE A 164 0.99 -6.36 -1.79
CA ILE A 164 -0.28 -5.84 -1.31
C ILE A 164 -1.31 -5.80 -2.43
N ALA A 165 -0.95 -5.26 -3.60
CA ALA A 165 -1.87 -5.12 -4.72
C ALA A 165 -2.33 -6.48 -5.25
N PHE A 166 -1.44 -7.47 -5.33
CA PHE A 166 -1.77 -8.84 -5.69
C PHE A 166 -2.80 -9.44 -4.71
N GLY A 167 -2.57 -9.30 -3.41
CA GLY A 167 -3.51 -9.78 -2.39
C GLY A 167 -4.90 -9.15 -2.49
N VAL A 168 -4.97 -7.83 -2.72
CA VAL A 168 -6.24 -7.09 -2.94
C VAL A 168 -6.91 -7.48 -4.26
N GLU A 169 -6.13 -7.73 -5.31
CA GLU A 169 -6.66 -8.13 -6.61
C GLU A 169 -7.28 -9.53 -6.56
N MET A 170 -6.63 -10.49 -5.87
CA MET A 170 -7.15 -11.84 -5.71
C MET A 170 -8.49 -11.87 -4.99
N ILE A 171 -8.69 -11.04 -3.98
CA ILE A 171 -9.98 -10.99 -3.28
C ILE A 171 -11.06 -10.32 -4.12
N ASP A 172 -10.72 -9.27 -4.88
CA ASP A 172 -11.67 -8.65 -5.79
C ASP A 172 -12.14 -9.67 -6.86
N LEU A 173 -11.28 -10.56 -7.35
CA LEU A 173 -11.68 -11.63 -8.26
C LEU A 173 -12.63 -12.66 -7.63
N VAL A 174 -12.49 -12.93 -6.33
CA VAL A 174 -13.37 -13.87 -5.60
C VAL A 174 -14.72 -13.24 -5.29
N LEU A 175 -14.73 -11.96 -4.88
CA LEU A 175 -15.92 -11.23 -4.49
C LEU A 175 -16.74 -10.73 -5.68
N ASP A 176 -16.09 -10.31 -6.77
CA ASP A 176 -16.75 -9.81 -7.98
C ASP A 176 -17.12 -10.92 -8.98
N ARG A 177 -17.16 -12.19 -8.53
CA ARG A 177 -17.72 -13.27 -9.35
C ARG A 177 -19.16 -12.90 -9.71
N PRO A 178 -19.51 -12.78 -11.00
CA PRO A 178 -20.87 -12.46 -11.37
C PRO A 178 -21.76 -13.59 -10.85
N GLN A 179 -22.87 -13.21 -10.20
CA GLN A 179 -24.01 -14.07 -9.88
C GLN A 179 -24.70 -14.55 -11.19
N ALA A 180 -23.93 -15.01 -12.16
CA ALA A 180 -24.36 -15.39 -13.50
C ALA A 180 -25.04 -16.78 -13.55
N HIS A 181 -25.51 -17.30 -12.42
CA HIS A 181 -26.29 -18.55 -12.37
C HIS A 181 -27.71 -18.34 -11.80
N GLY A 182 -28.15 -17.10 -11.60
CA GLY A 182 -29.49 -16.81 -11.04
C GLY A 182 -30.48 -16.08 -11.97
N ALA A 183 -30.03 -15.49 -13.08
CA ALA A 183 -30.87 -14.61 -13.93
C ALA A 183 -31.36 -15.29 -15.22
N GLY A 184 -31.51 -16.62 -15.20
CA GLY A 184 -31.97 -17.43 -16.33
C GLY A 184 -33.27 -18.19 -16.07
N ALA A 185 -34.11 -17.76 -15.12
CA ALA A 185 -35.46 -18.29 -15.01
C ALA A 185 -36.35 -17.54 -16.02
N PRO A 186 -36.82 -18.17 -17.12
CA PRO A 186 -37.79 -17.55 -18.00
C PRO A 186 -39.05 -17.23 -17.20
N SER A 187 -39.48 -15.97 -17.27
CA SER A 187 -40.79 -15.54 -16.74
C SER A 187 -41.87 -16.43 -17.36
N PRO A 188 -42.67 -17.16 -16.57
CA PRO A 188 -43.77 -17.93 -17.12
C PRO A 188 -44.75 -16.95 -17.76
N ALA A 189 -44.89 -17.06 -19.07
CA ALA A 189 -45.84 -16.31 -19.86
C ALA A 189 -47.23 -16.39 -19.20
N ARG A 190 -47.77 -15.22 -18.82
CA ARG A 190 -49.18 -15.10 -18.42
C ARG A 190 -50.03 -15.48 -19.62
N LYS A 191 -50.81 -16.56 -19.46
CA LYS A 191 -52.00 -16.83 -20.28
C LYS A 191 -53.18 -16.07 -19.70
#